data_AF-A0A2P6NJE8-F1
#
_entry.id   AF-A0A2P6NJE8-F1
#
_cell.length_a   1.000
_cell.length_b   1.000
_cell.length_c   1.000
_cell.angle_alpha   90.00
_cell.angle_beta   90.00
_cell.angle_gamma   90.00
#
_symmetry.space_group_name_H-M   'P 1'
#
loop_
_entity.id
_entity.type
_entity.pdbx_description
1 polymer ?
#
loop_
_entity_poly.entity_id
_entity_poly.type
_entity_poly.pdbx_seq_one_letter_code
_entity_poly.pdbx_strand_id
1 'polypeptide(L)'
;MQGGWIVFVIFIAGLIILPLWRSRHEIIYHVRFRVVRLLSQPAQKVPIFAILIGFSIGTILLLTLPSRPNVKTGPSWIIEPYPTDVPKPIKTPARLALIMLTENTKMEAALEVISQLDAKYNRHHNHTWVLFNSEPFTVMFKERVINVTKGHALFSLVKGDAWGITSKDPETINKWAQEGDHNVQRQSIHRWYTGFMWRDPILNDFDWIWRVEEGVTYHCDMFHMDPLRIAVDGRYKFGGSIMEKVSLSSTPSLWPKVLAFIKKYPHHIINPSAPSIILDQGSNPDSLCQLHNTFMLADLSFFRSPAYMDFFQFMDDESSGFLAEGWRDATIHSIAALMFLHPSQIRVYEELGYRDGEFDYCPTNEKVRKKYRCACDISRQYYDEAGGGRHNECRQKFHRYLSIGENGLTTTESTDRITHHIAMAANAKGCLQKRLAMDILQAGRAKVWLNPHKMDVISSTKTREGIRKLIDEGDIKRTWSEKEKSPLWYDMIYSRRSMKDYLRINWDADRSKYIPPKKKLNQLDTTTTPSQ
;
A
#
# COMPACT_ATOMS: atom_id res chain seq x y z
N MET A 1 -77.17 -12.44 29.71
CA MET A 1 -75.96 -13.07 30.29
C MET A 1 -74.86 -13.03 29.26
N GLN A 2 -74.24 -11.86 29.11
CA GLN A 2 -73.16 -11.57 28.17
C GLN A 2 -71.89 -11.34 29.00
N GLY A 3 -71.02 -12.34 29.05
CA GLY A 3 -69.79 -12.30 29.83
C GLY A 3 -68.85 -13.48 29.63
N GLY A 4 -69.15 -14.38 28.68
CA GLY A 4 -68.35 -15.58 28.42
C GLY A 4 -67.48 -15.54 27.17
N TRP A 5 -67.72 -14.59 26.25
CA TRP A 5 -67.07 -14.61 24.92
C TRP A 5 -65.77 -13.77 24.83
N ILE A 6 -65.54 -12.84 25.75
CA ILE A 6 -64.35 -11.97 25.72
C ILE A 6 -63.12 -12.65 26.33
N VAL A 7 -63.31 -13.60 27.26
CA VAL A 7 -62.20 -14.33 27.88
C VAL A 7 -61.62 -15.42 26.95
N PHE A 8 -62.42 -15.93 26.01
CA PHE A 8 -61.98 -17.00 25.10
C PHE A 8 -61.09 -16.49 23.95
N VAL A 9 -61.27 -15.25 23.50
CA VAL A 9 -60.46 -14.65 22.41
C VAL A 9 -59.07 -14.23 22.89
N ILE A 10 -58.92 -13.84 24.16
CA ILE A 10 -57.63 -13.44 24.76
C ILE A 10 -56.72 -14.66 25.00
N PHE A 11 -57.29 -15.84 25.28
CA PHE A 11 -56.52 -17.06 25.53
C PHE A 11 -55.94 -17.70 24.25
N ILE A 12 -56.62 -17.56 23.11
CA ILE A 12 -56.16 -18.10 21.81
C ILE A 12 -55.07 -17.20 21.18
N ALA A 13 -55.14 -15.88 21.37
CA ALA A 13 -54.07 -14.96 20.92
C ALA A 13 -52.74 -15.16 21.68
N GLY A 14 -52.80 -15.63 22.94
CA GLY A 14 -51.62 -15.91 23.76
C GLY A 14 -50.89 -17.22 23.42
N LEU A 15 -51.56 -18.20 22.81
CA LEU A 15 -50.98 -19.52 22.50
C LEU A 15 -50.42 -19.65 21.07
N ILE A 16 -50.69 -18.68 20.18
CA ILE A 16 -50.16 -18.68 18.80
C ILE A 16 -48.87 -17.82 18.67
N ILE A 17 -48.55 -16.97 19.66
CA ILE A 17 -47.35 -16.09 19.63
C ILE A 17 -46.17 -16.66 20.45
N LEU A 18 -46.32 -17.84 21.06
CA LEU A 18 -45.31 -18.51 21.89
C LEU A 18 -44.72 -19.76 21.20
N PRO A 19 -44.20 -19.63 19.96
CA PRO A 19 -42.87 -20.20 19.69
C PRO A 19 -42.03 -19.41 18.66
N LEU A 20 -42.03 -18.07 18.70
CA LEU A 20 -41.13 -17.24 17.85
C LEU A 20 -40.24 -16.25 18.64
N TRP A 21 -40.00 -16.53 19.91
CA TRP A 21 -39.09 -15.71 20.74
C TRP A 21 -38.14 -16.60 21.56
N ARG A 22 -37.24 -17.27 20.84
CA ARG A 22 -36.08 -17.95 21.43
C ARG A 22 -34.84 -17.66 20.62
N SER A 23 -34.34 -16.43 20.70
CA SER A 23 -32.94 -16.09 20.48
C SER A 23 -32.69 -14.64 20.90
N ARG A 24 -31.58 -14.41 21.60
CA ARG A 24 -30.99 -13.13 22.02
C ARG A 24 -31.37 -12.64 23.42
N HIS A 25 -30.69 -13.23 24.40
CA HIS A 25 -30.37 -12.56 25.67
C HIS A 25 -29.25 -11.52 25.45
N GLU A 26 -29.13 -10.61 26.44
CA GLU A 26 -28.05 -9.63 26.69
C GLU A 26 -28.24 -8.17 26.23
N ILE A 27 -29.38 -7.53 26.49
CA ILE A 27 -29.44 -6.05 26.73
C ILE A 27 -30.61 -5.67 27.67
N ILE A 28 -30.65 -6.13 28.93
CA ILE A 28 -31.48 -5.47 29.98
C ILE A 28 -30.81 -5.63 31.36
N TYR A 29 -29.71 -4.92 31.60
CA TYR A 29 -29.17 -4.76 32.97
C TYR A 29 -29.11 -3.31 33.47
N HIS A 30 -29.56 -2.30 32.69
CA HIS A 30 -29.51 -0.90 33.12
C HIS A 30 -30.84 -0.14 33.24
N VAL A 31 -32.00 -0.79 33.08
CA VAL A 31 -33.31 -0.11 33.26
C VAL A 31 -34.06 -0.56 34.53
N ARG A 32 -33.55 -1.54 35.27
CA ARG A 32 -34.26 -2.13 36.42
C ARG A 32 -34.11 -1.40 37.76
N PHE A 33 -33.35 -0.30 37.86
CA PHE A 33 -33.12 0.38 39.14
C PHE A 33 -33.78 1.76 39.30
N ARG A 34 -34.60 2.23 38.34
CA ARG A 34 -35.28 3.54 38.45
C ARG A 34 -36.80 3.52 38.50
N VAL A 35 -37.45 2.34 38.39
CA VAL A 35 -38.93 2.22 38.43
C VAL A 35 -39.45 1.69 39.77
N VAL A 36 -38.62 1.10 40.62
CA VAL A 36 -39.06 0.49 41.90
C VAL A 36 -39.10 1.49 43.07
N ARG A 37 -38.80 2.77 42.86
CA ARG A 37 -38.84 3.81 43.92
C ARG A 37 -39.92 4.88 43.77
N LEU A 38 -40.92 4.63 42.91
CA LEU A 38 -42.05 5.55 42.68
C LEU A 38 -43.43 4.97 43.06
N LEU A 39 -43.47 3.82 43.75
CA LEU A 39 -44.71 3.19 44.22
C LEU A 39 -44.78 3.06 45.74
N SER A 40 -44.25 4.03 46.48
CA SER A 40 -44.39 4.10 47.94
C SER A 40 -44.84 5.48 48.42
N GLN A 41 -45.86 6.05 47.79
CA GLN A 41 -46.62 7.15 48.39
C GLN A 41 -48.13 6.94 48.19
N PRO A 42 -48.95 7.11 49.24
CA PRO A 42 -50.38 6.86 49.17
C PRO A 42 -51.14 8.09 48.63
N ALA A 43 -52.28 7.80 48.01
CA ALA A 43 -53.39 8.71 47.72
C ALA A 43 -53.20 9.75 46.60
N GLN A 44 -53.61 9.38 45.38
CA GLN A 44 -54.45 10.27 44.56
C GLN A 44 -55.35 9.42 43.66
N LYS A 45 -56.67 9.50 43.92
CA LYS A 45 -57.71 8.86 43.12
C LYS A 45 -57.75 9.54 41.76
N VAL A 46 -57.14 8.96 40.74
CA VAL A 46 -57.40 9.35 39.34
C VAL A 46 -58.68 8.64 38.90
N PRO A 47 -59.74 9.35 38.50
CA PRO A 47 -60.97 8.71 38.08
C PRO A 47 -60.72 7.95 36.76
N ILE A 48 -61.11 6.67 36.74
CA ILE A 48 -60.96 5.72 35.62
C ILE A 48 -61.51 6.27 34.29
N PHE A 49 -62.41 7.26 34.34
CA PHE A 49 -62.93 7.98 33.18
C PHE A 49 -61.87 8.78 32.39
N ALA A 50 -60.81 9.28 33.03
CA ALA A 50 -59.77 10.07 32.36
C ALA A 50 -58.86 9.22 31.45
N ILE A 51 -58.70 7.93 31.76
CA ILE A 51 -57.86 7.00 30.99
C ILE A 51 -58.60 6.52 29.73
N LEU A 52 -59.93 6.36 29.79
CA LEU A 52 -60.74 5.93 28.66
C LEU A 52 -60.97 7.04 27.62
N ILE A 53 -61.07 8.30 28.05
CA ILE A 53 -61.15 9.46 27.15
C ILE A 53 -59.81 9.68 26.42
N GLY A 54 -58.68 9.50 27.11
CA GLY A 54 -57.35 9.62 26.51
C GLY A 54 -57.07 8.57 25.41
N PHE A 55 -57.54 7.33 25.61
CA PHE A 55 -57.41 6.28 24.59
C PHE A 55 -58.29 6.55 23.36
N SER A 56 -59.51 7.04 23.57
CA SER A 56 -60.48 7.32 22.49
C SER A 56 -60.01 8.46 21.58
N ILE A 57 -59.45 9.54 22.17
CA ILE A 57 -58.91 10.68 21.43
C ILE A 57 -57.64 10.30 20.66
N GLY A 58 -56.78 9.44 21.22
CA GLY A 58 -55.57 8.95 20.55
C GLY A 58 -55.86 8.10 19.29
N THR A 59 -56.90 7.26 19.33
CA THR A 59 -57.32 6.47 18.15
C THR A 59 -58.01 7.30 17.06
N ILE A 60 -58.77 8.35 17.42
CA ILE A 60 -59.43 9.21 16.43
C ILE A 60 -58.42 10.15 15.75
N LEU A 61 -57.37 10.59 16.45
CA LEU A 61 -56.29 11.41 15.87
C LEU A 61 -55.42 10.62 14.87
N LEU A 62 -55.30 9.30 15.02
CA LEU A 62 -54.56 8.42 14.10
C LEU A 62 -55.36 8.07 12.83
N LEU A 63 -56.68 8.16 12.87
CA LEU A 63 -57.57 7.80 11.75
C LEU A 63 -58.04 9.00 10.91
N THR A 64 -57.74 10.24 11.32
CA THR A 64 -58.16 11.47 10.63
C THR A 64 -57.00 12.31 10.10
N LEU A 65 -55.76 11.82 10.16
CA LEU A 65 -54.62 12.47 9.52
C LEU A 65 -54.72 12.33 7.99
N PRO A 66 -54.73 13.45 7.22
CA PRO A 66 -54.83 13.39 5.78
C PRO A 66 -53.60 12.71 5.17
N SER A 67 -53.84 11.82 4.22
CA SER A 67 -52.83 11.18 3.37
C SER A 67 -51.88 12.24 2.82
N ARG A 68 -50.58 12.13 3.14
CA ARG A 68 -49.57 13.06 2.62
C ARG A 68 -49.59 13.06 1.08
N PRO A 69 -49.50 14.24 0.43
CA PRO A 69 -49.46 14.32 -1.02
C PRO A 69 -48.19 13.66 -1.57
N ASN A 70 -48.34 12.99 -2.71
CA ASN A 70 -47.27 12.44 -3.52
C ASN A 70 -46.17 13.49 -3.78
N VAL A 71 -45.04 13.37 -3.08
CA VAL A 71 -43.83 14.08 -3.45
C VAL A 71 -43.26 13.37 -4.67
N LYS A 72 -43.38 14.01 -5.84
CA LYS A 72 -42.63 13.63 -7.03
C LYS A 72 -41.14 13.80 -6.72
N THR A 73 -40.45 12.69 -6.47
CA THR A 73 -38.99 12.66 -6.51
C THR A 73 -38.56 12.87 -7.95
N GLY A 74 -37.80 13.94 -8.20
CA GLY A 74 -37.00 14.10 -9.42
C GLY A 74 -35.99 12.96 -9.57
N PRO A 75 -35.30 12.86 -10.72
CA PRO A 75 -34.59 11.65 -11.11
C PRO A 75 -33.54 11.27 -10.08
N SER A 76 -33.81 10.16 -9.40
CA SER A 76 -32.80 9.41 -8.66
C SER A 76 -31.79 8.94 -9.70
N TRP A 77 -30.54 9.36 -9.56
CA TRP A 77 -29.43 8.67 -10.19
C TRP A 77 -29.39 7.28 -9.54
N ILE A 78 -30.01 6.31 -10.21
CA ILE A 78 -29.85 4.89 -9.94
C ILE A 78 -28.39 4.61 -10.23
N ILE A 79 -27.58 4.51 -9.18
CA ILE A 79 -26.30 3.80 -9.28
C ILE A 79 -26.71 2.35 -9.51
N GLU A 80 -26.51 1.85 -10.72
CA GLU A 80 -26.68 0.44 -11.05
C GLU A 80 -25.92 -0.43 -10.02
N PRO A 81 -26.52 -1.53 -9.53
CA PRO A 81 -25.80 -2.45 -8.67
C PRO A 81 -24.62 -3.04 -9.45
N TYR A 82 -23.43 -2.98 -8.85
CA TYR A 82 -22.19 -3.58 -9.35
C TYR A 82 -22.44 -5.03 -9.85
N PRO A 83 -21.81 -5.45 -10.97
CA PRO A 83 -21.90 -6.82 -11.46
C PRO A 83 -21.52 -7.83 -10.37
N THR A 84 -22.41 -8.80 -10.11
CA THR A 84 -22.32 -9.76 -8.99
C THR A 84 -21.64 -11.08 -9.36
N ASP A 85 -20.65 -11.06 -10.27
CA ASP A 85 -19.80 -12.23 -10.55
C ASP A 85 -18.46 -12.16 -9.78
N VAL A 86 -18.54 -11.80 -8.49
CA VAL A 86 -17.44 -12.05 -7.56
C VAL A 86 -17.60 -13.49 -7.04
N PRO A 87 -16.63 -14.39 -7.26
CA PRO A 87 -16.66 -15.71 -6.66
C PRO A 87 -16.85 -15.57 -5.14
N LYS A 88 -17.89 -16.22 -4.59
CA LYS A 88 -18.12 -16.22 -3.14
C LYS A 88 -16.84 -16.69 -2.44
N PRO A 89 -16.26 -15.90 -1.50
CA PRO A 89 -15.05 -16.32 -0.81
C PRO A 89 -15.29 -17.66 -0.12
N ILE A 90 -14.37 -18.60 -0.36
CA ILE A 90 -14.37 -19.94 0.23
C ILE A 90 -14.33 -19.77 1.76
N LYS A 91 -15.37 -20.29 2.45
CA LYS A 91 -15.63 -20.12 3.89
C LYS A 91 -14.72 -20.99 4.78
N THR A 92 -13.42 -20.81 4.69
CA THR A 92 -12.52 -21.12 5.82
C THR A 92 -12.19 -19.79 6.50
N PRO A 93 -12.37 -19.65 7.83
CA PRO A 93 -11.96 -18.42 8.51
C PRO A 93 -10.46 -18.23 8.33
N ALA A 94 -10.06 -17.09 7.77
CA ALA A 94 -8.65 -16.75 7.58
C ALA A 94 -7.92 -16.77 8.92
N ARG A 95 -6.80 -17.49 8.99
CA ARG A 95 -6.01 -17.63 10.22
C ARG A 95 -4.98 -16.52 10.30
N LEU A 96 -5.09 -15.71 11.35
CA LEU A 96 -4.19 -14.59 11.62
C LEU A 96 -3.26 -14.90 12.79
N ALA A 97 -1.97 -14.64 12.59
CA ALA A 97 -0.98 -14.51 13.66
C ALA A 97 -0.73 -13.04 13.98
N LEU A 98 -0.83 -12.67 15.25
CA LEU A 98 -0.31 -11.40 15.77
C LEU A 98 1.17 -11.62 16.06
N ILE A 99 2.06 -10.97 15.32
CA ILE A 99 3.49 -11.25 15.41
C ILE A 99 4.24 -10.09 16.06
N MET A 100 5.28 -10.42 16.82
CA MET A 100 6.18 -9.44 17.42
C MET A 100 7.57 -10.04 17.54
N LEU A 101 8.59 -9.34 17.03
CA LEU A 101 9.97 -9.64 17.37
C LEU A 101 10.40 -8.71 18.52
N THR A 102 10.77 -9.28 19.66
CA THR A 102 11.10 -8.53 20.87
C THR A 102 12.13 -9.25 21.73
N GLU A 103 12.72 -8.53 22.67
CA GLU A 103 13.79 -9.02 23.54
C GLU A 103 13.28 -9.22 24.97
N ASN A 104 13.96 -10.08 25.74
CA ASN A 104 13.61 -10.33 27.14
C ASN A 104 13.62 -9.03 27.98
N THR A 105 14.50 -8.09 27.66
CA THR A 105 14.66 -6.79 28.34
C THR A 105 13.49 -5.83 28.09
N LYS A 106 12.71 -6.03 27.02
CA LYS A 106 11.58 -5.17 26.64
C LYS A 106 10.22 -5.70 27.09
N MET A 107 10.23 -6.65 28.03
CA MET A 107 9.04 -7.32 28.54
C MET A 107 7.89 -6.37 28.91
N GLU A 108 8.15 -5.30 29.67
CA GLU A 108 7.06 -4.39 30.08
C GLU A 108 6.39 -3.69 28.88
N ALA A 109 7.19 -3.20 27.92
CA ALA A 109 6.68 -2.54 26.73
C ALA A 109 5.92 -3.52 25.82
N ALA A 110 6.37 -4.77 25.73
CA ALA A 110 5.68 -5.84 25.01
C ALA A 110 4.33 -6.18 25.67
N LEU A 111 4.30 -6.35 27.01
CA LEU A 111 3.07 -6.65 27.74
C LEU A 111 2.05 -5.51 27.67
N GLU A 112 2.51 -4.26 27.67
CA GLU A 112 1.64 -3.09 27.51
C GLU A 112 0.89 -3.13 26.17
N VAL A 113 1.60 -3.32 25.05
CA VAL A 113 0.97 -3.36 23.73
C VAL A 113 0.11 -4.62 23.54
N ILE A 114 0.54 -5.78 24.07
CA ILE A 114 -0.27 -7.01 24.04
C ILE A 114 -1.59 -6.78 24.77
N SER A 115 -1.54 -6.26 26.00
CA SER A 115 -2.72 -5.94 26.81
C SER A 115 -3.64 -4.96 26.08
N GLN A 116 -3.08 -3.92 25.48
CA GLN A 116 -3.82 -2.90 24.74
C GLN A 116 -4.53 -3.50 23.51
N LEU A 117 -3.81 -4.26 22.68
CA LEU A 117 -4.37 -4.85 21.48
C LEU A 117 -5.40 -5.94 21.81
N ASP A 118 -5.16 -6.75 22.85
CA ASP A 118 -6.14 -7.71 23.34
C ASP A 118 -7.41 -7.03 23.83
N ALA A 119 -7.29 -5.94 24.60
CA ALA A 119 -8.44 -5.18 25.09
C ALA A 119 -9.27 -4.53 23.97
N LYS A 120 -8.61 -4.03 22.91
CA LYS A 120 -9.24 -3.27 21.83
C LYS A 120 -9.71 -4.14 20.66
N TYR A 121 -9.11 -5.30 20.48
CA TYR A 121 -9.33 -6.20 19.35
C TYR A 121 -9.37 -7.67 19.81
N ASN A 122 -8.22 -8.23 20.20
CA ASN A 122 -8.01 -9.67 20.13
C ASN A 122 -8.87 -10.50 21.12
N ARG A 123 -9.33 -9.94 22.25
CA ARG A 123 -10.20 -10.66 23.22
C ARG A 123 -11.50 -11.21 22.61
N HIS A 124 -11.91 -10.63 21.48
CA HIS A 124 -13.11 -11.01 20.73
C HIS A 124 -12.85 -12.00 19.59
N HIS A 125 -11.60 -12.12 19.15
CA HIS A 125 -11.20 -12.91 17.98
C HIS A 125 -10.31 -14.11 18.34
N ASN A 126 -9.62 -14.07 19.48
CA ASN A 126 -8.70 -15.09 19.98
C ASN A 126 -7.64 -15.51 18.95
N HIS A 127 -7.07 -14.56 18.21
CA HIS A 127 -5.92 -14.84 17.34
C HIS A 127 -4.69 -15.21 18.15
N THR A 128 -3.82 -16.01 17.54
CA THR A 128 -2.60 -16.50 18.17
C THR A 128 -1.52 -15.41 18.12
N TRP A 129 -0.90 -15.15 19.25
CA TRP A 129 0.34 -14.39 19.34
C TRP A 129 1.52 -15.28 18.98
N VAL A 130 2.42 -14.79 18.12
CA VAL A 130 3.67 -15.46 17.77
C VAL A 130 4.82 -14.49 18.04
N LEU A 131 5.59 -14.79 19.08
CA LEU A 131 6.68 -13.93 19.54
C LEU A 131 8.02 -14.51 19.09
N PHE A 132 8.87 -13.65 18.55
CA PHE A 132 10.20 -13.98 18.06
C PHE A 132 11.26 -13.28 18.89
N ASN A 133 12.39 -13.93 19.11
CA ASN A 133 13.56 -13.34 19.75
C ASN A 133 14.83 -13.99 19.20
N SER A 134 15.92 -13.24 19.10
CA SER A 134 17.24 -13.78 18.75
C SER A 134 17.87 -14.60 19.87
N GLU A 135 17.35 -14.47 21.09
CA GLU A 135 17.73 -15.26 22.26
C GLU A 135 16.54 -16.08 22.79
N PRO A 136 16.78 -17.18 23.51
CA PRO A 136 15.70 -17.89 24.17
C PRO A 136 14.91 -16.97 25.11
N PHE A 137 13.59 -16.92 24.93
CA PHE A 137 12.73 -16.24 25.90
C PHE A 137 12.83 -16.89 27.28
N THR A 138 12.97 -16.07 28.32
CA THR A 138 12.95 -16.54 29.71
C THR A 138 11.59 -17.15 30.06
N VAL A 139 11.58 -18.03 31.06
CA VAL A 139 10.34 -18.64 31.58
C VAL A 139 9.38 -17.54 32.05
N MET A 140 9.90 -16.55 32.79
CA MET A 140 9.12 -15.41 33.28
C MET A 140 8.45 -14.63 32.14
N PHE A 141 9.15 -14.38 31.04
CA PHE A 141 8.60 -13.68 29.89
C PHE A 141 7.41 -14.45 29.30
N LYS A 142 7.58 -15.77 29.06
CA LYS A 142 6.53 -16.61 28.49
C LYS A 142 5.30 -16.66 29.39
N GLU A 143 5.48 -16.86 30.69
CA GLU A 143 4.38 -16.90 31.67
C GLU A 143 3.60 -15.58 31.71
N ARG A 144 4.28 -14.44 31.72
CA ARG A 144 3.61 -13.14 31.76
C ARG A 144 2.83 -12.84 30.48
N VAL A 145 3.36 -13.20 29.31
CA VAL A 145 2.63 -13.06 28.04
C VAL A 145 1.38 -13.93 28.05
N ILE A 146 1.50 -15.21 28.43
CA ILE A 146 0.36 -16.15 28.52
C ILE A 146 -0.71 -15.65 29.51
N ASN A 147 -0.31 -15.01 30.61
CA ASN A 147 -1.25 -14.47 31.59
C ASN A 147 -1.99 -13.20 31.12
N VAL A 148 -1.36 -12.40 30.25
CA VAL A 148 -1.93 -11.12 29.77
C VAL A 148 -2.86 -11.34 28.58
N THR A 149 -2.53 -12.27 27.67
CA THR A 149 -3.35 -12.53 26.49
C THR A 149 -4.40 -13.62 26.73
N LYS A 150 -5.57 -13.45 26.10
CA LYS A 150 -6.58 -14.51 26.02
C LYS A 150 -6.30 -15.48 24.85
N GLY A 151 -5.52 -15.04 23.86
CA GLY A 151 -5.13 -15.86 22.72
C GLY A 151 -4.08 -16.90 23.10
N HIS A 152 -3.85 -17.86 22.20
CA HIS A 152 -2.69 -18.73 22.32
C HIS A 152 -1.42 -17.91 22.09
N ALA A 153 -0.32 -18.26 22.78
CA ALA A 153 0.98 -17.64 22.58
C ALA A 153 2.00 -18.71 22.17
N LEU A 154 2.67 -18.47 21.05
CA LEU A 154 3.77 -19.27 20.52
C LEU A 154 5.06 -18.46 20.56
N PHE A 155 6.19 -19.13 20.79
CA PHE A 155 7.49 -18.49 20.94
C PHE A 155 8.50 -19.16 20.01
N SER A 156 9.13 -18.39 19.13
CA SER A 156 10.17 -18.85 18.21
C SER A 156 11.52 -18.19 18.52
N LEU A 157 12.59 -18.98 18.39
CA LEU A 157 13.97 -18.52 18.47
C LEU A 157 14.50 -18.26 17.05
N VAL A 158 14.86 -17.01 16.77
CA VAL A 158 15.49 -16.60 15.52
C VAL A 158 16.98 -16.89 15.60
N LYS A 159 17.47 -17.83 14.78
CA LYS A 159 18.88 -18.25 14.79
C LYS A 159 19.38 -18.64 13.39
N GLY A 160 20.69 -18.84 13.28
CA GLY A 160 21.35 -19.29 12.06
C GLY A 160 21.36 -18.21 10.97
N ASP A 161 21.25 -18.62 9.72
CA ASP A 161 21.36 -17.75 8.53
C ASP A 161 20.34 -16.60 8.49
N ALA A 162 19.30 -16.68 9.31
CA ALA A 162 18.27 -15.65 9.44
C ALA A 162 18.69 -14.44 10.28
N TRP A 163 19.83 -14.49 10.98
CA TRP A 163 20.28 -13.45 11.91
C TRP A 163 21.79 -13.19 11.86
N GLY A 164 22.21 -11.94 12.03
CA GLY A 164 23.61 -11.55 12.08
C GLY A 164 24.22 -11.11 10.74
N ILE A 165 25.55 -10.93 10.75
CA ILE A 165 26.33 -10.49 9.59
C ILE A 165 26.47 -11.64 8.60
N THR A 166 25.95 -11.47 7.39
CA THR A 166 26.11 -12.43 6.29
C THR A 166 27.15 -11.99 5.26
N SER A 167 27.72 -10.79 5.42
CA SER A 167 28.79 -10.31 4.54
C SER A 167 30.07 -11.12 4.76
N LYS A 168 30.70 -11.51 3.65
CA LYS A 168 32.05 -12.09 3.64
C LYS A 168 33.13 -11.04 3.42
N ASP A 169 32.74 -9.80 3.15
CA ASP A 169 33.68 -8.70 2.93
C ASP A 169 34.36 -8.30 4.25
N PRO A 170 35.69 -8.43 4.37
CA PRO A 170 36.42 -8.08 5.58
C PRO A 170 36.26 -6.62 5.99
N GLU A 171 36.11 -5.68 5.04
CA GLU A 171 35.92 -4.26 5.37
C GLU A 171 34.58 -4.03 6.05
N THR A 172 33.50 -4.61 5.50
CA THR A 172 32.17 -4.61 6.10
C THR A 172 32.22 -5.23 7.49
N ILE A 173 32.82 -6.43 7.65
CA ILE A 173 32.93 -7.10 8.95
C ILE A 173 33.68 -6.22 9.97
N ASN A 174 34.81 -5.62 9.57
CA ASN A 174 35.61 -4.76 10.44
C ASN A 174 34.88 -3.47 10.83
N LYS A 175 34.12 -2.87 9.90
CA LYS A 175 33.27 -1.70 10.18
C LYS A 175 32.25 -2.04 11.27
N TRP A 176 31.56 -3.17 11.18
CA TRP A 176 30.59 -3.59 12.20
C TRP A 176 31.23 -3.90 13.54
N ALA A 177 32.40 -4.54 13.55
CA ALA A 177 33.15 -4.79 14.77
C ALA A 177 33.50 -3.47 15.51
N GLN A 178 33.66 -2.36 14.78
CA GLN A 178 33.91 -1.03 15.35
C GLN A 178 32.63 -0.29 15.76
N GLU A 179 31.54 -0.45 15.00
CA GLU A 179 30.25 0.21 15.29
C GLU A 179 29.46 -0.43 16.45
N GLY A 180 29.83 -1.66 16.84
CA GLY A 180 29.27 -2.38 17.98
C GLY A 180 28.00 -3.17 17.69
N ASP A 181 27.63 -4.05 18.64
CA ASP A 181 26.58 -5.06 18.47
C ASP A 181 25.19 -4.47 18.19
N HIS A 182 24.89 -3.26 18.65
CA HIS A 182 23.57 -2.63 18.50
C HIS A 182 23.19 -2.36 17.04
N ASN A 183 24.12 -1.91 16.20
CA ASN A 183 23.78 -1.67 14.79
C ASN A 183 23.60 -3.01 14.05
N VAL A 184 24.43 -4.01 14.36
CA VAL A 184 24.31 -5.36 13.78
C VAL A 184 22.95 -5.97 14.14
N GLN A 185 22.54 -5.86 15.40
CA GLN A 185 21.24 -6.31 15.86
C GLN A 185 20.11 -5.61 15.11
N ARG A 186 20.18 -4.27 15.00
CA ARG A 186 19.17 -3.48 14.27
C ARG A 186 19.07 -3.87 12.81
N GLN A 187 20.18 -4.04 12.10
CA GLN A 187 20.14 -4.43 10.69
C GLN A 187 19.71 -5.88 10.51
N SER A 188 20.03 -6.76 11.47
CA SER A 188 19.52 -8.13 11.49
C SER A 188 18.00 -8.16 11.60
N ILE A 189 17.39 -7.27 12.41
CA ILE A 189 15.93 -7.12 12.50
C ILE A 189 15.33 -6.75 11.13
N HIS A 190 15.87 -5.72 10.46
CA HIS A 190 15.38 -5.30 9.15
C HIS A 190 15.51 -6.41 8.10
N ARG A 191 16.66 -7.09 8.06
CA ARG A 191 16.88 -8.23 7.17
C ARG A 191 15.93 -9.39 7.46
N TRP A 192 15.72 -9.72 8.74
CA TRP A 192 14.84 -10.79 9.18
C TRP A 192 13.38 -10.54 8.79
N TYR A 193 12.86 -9.34 9.06
CA TYR A 193 11.50 -8.95 8.68
C TYR A 193 11.31 -9.01 7.16
N THR A 194 12.33 -8.63 6.39
CA THR A 194 12.27 -8.64 4.92
C THR A 194 12.20 -10.07 4.36
N GLY A 195 13.06 -10.97 4.85
CA GLY A 195 13.35 -12.22 4.15
C GLY A 195 12.99 -13.52 4.86
N PHE A 196 12.95 -13.50 6.18
CA PHE A 196 13.00 -14.73 6.98
C PHE A 196 11.76 -14.93 7.84
N MET A 197 11.14 -13.86 8.33
CA MET A 197 9.93 -13.90 9.15
C MET A 197 8.86 -14.86 8.59
N TRP A 198 8.45 -14.67 7.34
CA TRP A 198 7.37 -15.44 6.69
C TRP A 198 7.77 -16.88 6.30
N ARG A 199 9.06 -17.22 6.45
CA ARG A 199 9.62 -18.58 6.23
C ARG A 199 9.71 -19.39 7.52
N ASP A 200 9.56 -18.76 8.69
CA ASP A 200 9.61 -19.48 9.95
C ASP A 200 8.48 -20.55 9.95
N PRO A 201 8.80 -21.83 10.19
CA PRO A 201 7.81 -22.90 10.20
C PRO A 201 6.64 -22.67 11.16
N ILE A 202 6.83 -21.87 12.21
CA ILE A 202 5.77 -21.50 13.15
C ILE A 202 4.63 -20.73 12.48
N LEU A 203 4.89 -20.10 11.32
CA LEU A 203 3.91 -19.38 10.52
C LEU A 203 3.27 -20.22 9.38
N ASN A 204 3.57 -21.52 9.29
CA ASN A 204 2.99 -22.39 8.25
C ASN A 204 1.46 -22.56 8.43
N ASP A 205 0.99 -22.49 9.67
CA ASP A 205 -0.42 -22.62 10.03
C ASP A 205 -1.19 -21.29 10.03
N PHE A 206 -0.66 -20.28 9.35
CA PHE A 206 -1.31 -18.98 9.24
C PHE A 206 -1.38 -18.54 7.79
N ASP A 207 -2.44 -17.80 7.49
CA ASP A 207 -2.70 -17.22 6.18
C ASP A 207 -2.33 -15.72 6.19
N TRP A 208 -2.48 -15.08 7.35
CA TRP A 208 -2.23 -13.65 7.57
C TRP A 208 -1.31 -13.41 8.75
N ILE A 209 -0.57 -12.30 8.68
CA ILE A 209 0.18 -11.74 9.81
C ILE A 209 -0.26 -10.32 10.08
N TRP A 210 -0.28 -9.95 11.35
CA TRP A 210 -0.37 -8.59 11.83
C TRP A 210 0.87 -8.32 12.67
N ARG A 211 1.80 -7.53 12.14
CA ARG A 211 2.99 -7.10 12.88
C ARG A 211 2.65 -6.06 13.92
N VAL A 212 3.15 -6.29 15.13
CA VAL A 212 3.04 -5.42 16.29
C VAL A 212 4.44 -5.21 16.85
N GLU A 213 4.80 -3.96 17.13
CA GLU A 213 6.05 -3.59 17.80
C GLU A 213 5.78 -3.15 19.25
N GLU A 214 6.79 -3.25 20.11
CA GLU A 214 6.71 -2.67 21.45
C GLU A 214 6.65 -1.13 21.43
N GLY A 215 6.01 -0.53 22.44
CA GLY A 215 5.97 0.94 22.62
C GLY A 215 4.98 1.71 21.71
N VAL A 216 4.27 1.01 20.83
CA VAL A 216 3.24 1.60 19.96
C VAL A 216 1.91 1.81 20.71
N THR A 217 1.00 2.57 20.14
CA THR A 217 -0.31 2.84 20.75
C THR A 217 -1.44 2.77 19.72
N TYR A 218 -2.45 1.95 20.01
CA TYR A 218 -3.73 1.89 19.31
C TYR A 218 -4.73 2.83 19.98
N HIS A 219 -5.02 3.96 19.32
CA HIS A 219 -5.90 5.00 19.88
C HIS A 219 -7.37 4.61 19.85
N CYS A 220 -7.78 3.83 18.85
CA CYS A 220 -9.17 3.49 18.59
C CYS A 220 -9.48 2.04 19.02
N ASP A 221 -10.75 1.79 19.32
CA ASP A 221 -11.25 0.44 19.55
C ASP A 221 -11.63 -0.23 18.23
N MET A 222 -11.35 -1.52 18.13
CA MET A 222 -11.52 -2.31 16.91
C MET A 222 -12.67 -3.33 17.02
N PHE A 223 -13.54 -3.19 18.03
CA PHE A 223 -14.67 -4.12 18.22
C PHE A 223 -15.68 -4.11 17.06
N HIS A 224 -15.87 -2.96 16.41
CA HIS A 224 -16.78 -2.80 15.27
C HIS A 224 -16.05 -2.62 13.93
N MET A 225 -14.73 -2.84 13.94
CA MET A 225 -13.84 -2.68 12.80
C MET A 225 -12.79 -3.77 12.91
N ASP A 226 -13.07 -4.92 12.31
CA ASP A 226 -12.14 -6.05 12.23
C ASP A 226 -11.21 -5.84 11.03
N PRO A 227 -9.92 -5.49 11.24
CA PRO A 227 -9.00 -5.18 10.15
C PRO A 227 -8.73 -6.38 9.25
N LEU A 228 -8.72 -7.60 9.82
CA LEU A 228 -8.56 -8.85 9.08
C LEU A 228 -9.76 -9.10 8.18
N ARG A 229 -10.97 -8.94 8.73
CA ARG A 229 -12.20 -9.10 7.94
C ARG A 229 -12.24 -8.13 6.77
N ILE A 230 -11.87 -6.87 7.00
CA ILE A 230 -11.76 -5.86 5.95
C ILE A 230 -10.73 -6.27 4.89
N ALA A 231 -9.59 -6.81 5.32
CA ALA A 231 -8.54 -7.29 4.43
C ALA A 231 -9.05 -8.40 3.50
N VAL A 232 -9.68 -9.42 4.09
CA VAL A 232 -10.19 -10.59 3.39
C VAL A 232 -11.34 -10.25 2.45
N ASP A 233 -12.37 -9.54 2.94
CA ASP A 233 -13.54 -9.17 2.14
C ASP A 233 -13.16 -8.22 0.99
N GLY A 234 -12.18 -7.34 1.23
CA GLY A 234 -11.64 -6.42 0.22
C GLY A 234 -10.61 -7.03 -0.72
N ARG A 235 -10.22 -8.30 -0.54
CA ARG A 235 -9.16 -8.99 -1.30
C ARG A 235 -7.83 -8.22 -1.29
N TYR A 236 -7.56 -7.52 -0.19
CA TYR A 236 -6.28 -6.90 0.04
C TYR A 236 -5.21 -7.96 0.30
N LYS A 237 -3.94 -7.61 0.17
CA LYS A 237 -2.79 -8.47 0.46
C LYS A 237 -1.75 -7.80 1.35
N PHE A 238 -1.72 -6.48 1.37
CA PHE A 238 -0.76 -5.72 2.15
C PHE A 238 -1.40 -4.42 2.63
N GLY A 239 -1.19 -4.05 3.90
CA GLY A 239 -1.65 -2.77 4.39
C GLY A 239 -0.93 -2.27 5.63
N GLY A 240 -1.00 -0.96 5.80
CA GLY A 240 -0.41 -0.20 6.90
C GLY A 240 -1.34 0.94 7.34
N SER A 241 -0.96 1.67 8.38
CA SER A 241 -1.77 2.77 8.94
C SER A 241 -1.16 4.15 8.68
N ILE A 242 0.18 4.25 8.70
CA ILE A 242 0.91 5.50 8.54
C ILE A 242 1.68 5.49 7.22
N MET A 243 1.64 6.62 6.52
CA MET A 243 2.45 6.88 5.33
C MET A 243 3.51 7.90 5.70
N GLU A 244 4.78 7.57 5.48
CA GLU A 244 5.91 8.41 5.86
C GLU A 244 6.82 8.72 4.67
N LYS A 245 7.50 9.87 4.75
CA LYS A 245 8.53 10.28 3.79
C LYS A 245 9.90 9.90 4.33
N VAL A 246 10.71 9.29 3.48
CA VAL A 246 12.03 8.75 3.84
C VAL A 246 13.08 9.31 2.93
N SER A 247 14.18 9.80 3.51
CA SER A 247 15.38 10.16 2.75
C SER A 247 16.12 8.91 2.28
N LEU A 248 16.49 8.89 1.01
CA LEU A 248 17.35 7.91 0.37
C LEU A 248 18.83 8.30 0.41
N SER A 249 19.17 9.46 0.97
CA SER A 249 20.55 9.97 1.02
C SER A 249 21.52 9.00 1.71
N SER A 250 21.06 8.26 2.72
CA SER A 250 21.85 7.25 3.43
C SER A 250 21.80 5.86 2.80
N THR A 251 20.98 5.66 1.75
CA THR A 251 20.81 4.37 1.06
C THR A 251 20.99 4.50 -0.47
N PRO A 252 22.14 5.04 -0.93
CA PRO A 252 22.32 5.44 -2.33
C PRO A 252 22.30 4.28 -3.33
N SER A 253 22.59 3.04 -2.92
CA SER A 253 22.53 1.88 -3.81
C SER A 253 21.15 1.22 -3.87
N LEU A 254 20.22 1.56 -2.97
CA LEU A 254 18.89 0.95 -2.90
C LEU A 254 18.13 1.08 -4.23
N TRP A 255 17.91 2.31 -4.68
CA TRP A 255 17.13 2.56 -5.89
C TRP A 255 17.79 1.99 -7.16
N PRO A 256 19.11 2.15 -7.38
CA PRO A 256 19.82 1.45 -8.46
C PRO A 256 19.64 -0.08 -8.43
N LYS A 257 19.65 -0.69 -7.25
CA LYS A 257 19.42 -2.14 -7.10
C LYS A 257 18.00 -2.52 -7.53
N VAL A 258 17.00 -1.76 -7.11
CA VAL A 258 15.60 -1.98 -7.53
C VAL A 258 15.43 -1.86 -9.05
N LEU A 259 16.06 -0.85 -9.68
CA LEU A 259 16.03 -0.71 -11.14
C LEU A 259 16.70 -1.89 -11.85
N ALA A 260 17.81 -2.40 -11.30
CA ALA A 260 18.48 -3.59 -11.83
C ALA A 260 17.60 -4.84 -11.71
N PHE A 261 16.85 -4.98 -10.61
CA PHE A 261 15.86 -6.05 -10.44
C PHE A 261 14.75 -5.95 -11.50
N ILE A 262 14.13 -4.77 -11.67
CA ILE A 262 13.08 -4.53 -12.67
C ILE A 262 13.56 -4.91 -14.08
N LYS A 263 14.80 -4.54 -14.42
CA LYS A 263 15.41 -4.88 -15.71
C LYS A 263 15.61 -6.39 -15.88
N LYS A 264 16.02 -7.09 -14.81
CA LYS A 264 16.31 -8.53 -14.84
C LYS A 264 15.04 -9.38 -14.80
N TYR A 265 14.01 -8.94 -14.09
CA TYR A 265 12.75 -9.67 -13.87
C TYR A 265 11.51 -8.87 -14.28
N PRO A 266 11.39 -8.42 -15.55
CA PRO A 266 10.26 -7.58 -15.97
C PRO A 266 8.90 -8.30 -15.85
N HIS A 267 8.89 -9.64 -15.92
CA HIS A 267 7.68 -10.47 -15.81
C HIS A 267 7.09 -10.52 -14.39
N HIS A 268 7.86 -10.16 -13.36
CA HIS A 268 7.34 -10.05 -11.99
C HIS A 268 6.65 -8.72 -11.73
N ILE A 269 6.84 -7.72 -12.60
CA ILE A 269 6.39 -6.36 -12.34
C ILE A 269 4.96 -6.17 -12.86
N ILE A 270 4.02 -6.02 -11.94
CA ILE A 270 2.63 -5.66 -12.28
C ILE A 270 2.55 -4.16 -12.59
N ASN A 271 3.20 -3.34 -11.77
CA ASN A 271 3.16 -1.89 -11.93
C ASN A 271 4.58 -1.28 -12.00
N PRO A 272 5.14 -1.17 -13.21
CA PRO A 272 6.50 -0.68 -13.39
C PRO A 272 6.65 0.83 -13.12
N SER A 273 5.55 1.58 -13.17
CA SER A 273 5.54 3.02 -12.86
C SER A 273 5.27 3.30 -11.38
N ALA A 274 4.71 2.35 -10.60
CA ALA A 274 4.37 2.59 -9.19
C ALA A 274 5.54 3.06 -8.33
N PRO A 275 6.75 2.49 -8.44
CA PRO A 275 7.87 3.00 -7.68
C PRO A 275 8.21 4.46 -7.99
N SER A 276 8.04 4.89 -9.25
CA SER A 276 8.27 6.28 -9.67
C SER A 276 7.18 7.26 -9.18
N ILE A 277 5.98 6.76 -8.87
CA ILE A 277 4.89 7.55 -8.25
C ILE A 277 5.23 7.88 -6.79
N ILE A 278 6.06 7.02 -6.18
CA ILE A 278 6.38 7.08 -4.75
C ILE A 278 7.78 7.62 -4.47
N LEU A 279 8.68 7.55 -5.43
CA LEU A 279 9.88 8.40 -5.45
C LEU A 279 9.46 9.85 -5.63
N ASP A 280 9.88 10.71 -4.72
CA ASP A 280 9.68 12.13 -4.83
C ASP A 280 10.55 12.69 -5.96
N GLN A 281 10.02 12.73 -7.17
CA GLN A 281 10.71 13.35 -8.31
C GLN A 281 10.51 14.87 -8.37
N GLY A 282 9.89 15.46 -7.32
CA GLY A 282 9.62 16.88 -7.19
C GLY A 282 10.75 17.64 -6.51
N SER A 283 10.44 18.31 -5.39
CA SER A 283 11.35 19.21 -4.66
C SER A 283 12.51 18.50 -3.98
N ASN A 284 12.44 17.18 -3.76
CA ASN A 284 13.51 16.41 -3.13
C ASN A 284 13.76 15.06 -3.83
N PRO A 285 14.63 15.02 -4.88
CA PRO A 285 14.89 13.83 -5.71
C PRO A 285 15.48 12.62 -4.96
N ASP A 286 15.85 12.81 -3.69
CA ASP A 286 16.46 11.80 -2.83
C ASP A 286 15.49 11.33 -1.73
N SER A 287 14.19 11.30 -2.00
CA SER A 287 13.22 10.78 -1.02
C SER A 287 12.14 9.89 -1.63
N LEU A 288 11.56 9.02 -0.81
CA LEU A 288 10.44 8.15 -1.18
C LEU A 288 9.34 8.18 -0.12
N CYS A 289 8.13 7.81 -0.53
CA CYS A 289 7.03 7.52 0.38
C CYS A 289 6.97 6.03 0.72
N GLN A 290 6.70 5.67 1.97
CA GLN A 290 6.51 4.27 2.35
C GLN A 290 5.33 4.12 3.29
N LEU A 291 4.85 2.89 3.41
CA LEU A 291 3.97 2.49 4.50
C LEU A 291 4.84 2.13 5.69
N HIS A 292 4.65 2.85 6.78
CA HIS A 292 5.25 2.52 8.07
C HIS A 292 4.71 1.16 8.50
N ASN A 293 5.59 0.22 8.83
CA ASN A 293 5.23 -1.20 8.92
C ASN A 293 5.26 -1.76 10.35
N THR A 294 5.38 -0.91 11.38
CA THR A 294 5.21 -1.33 12.78
C THR A 294 3.77 -1.73 13.10
N PHE A 295 2.81 -1.20 12.33
CA PHE A 295 1.54 -1.85 12.02
C PHE A 295 1.59 -2.33 10.57
N MET A 296 1.55 -3.64 10.36
CA MET A 296 1.47 -4.24 9.02
C MET A 296 0.55 -5.44 9.05
N LEU A 297 -0.56 -5.38 8.30
CA LEU A 297 -1.47 -6.50 8.10
C LEU A 297 -1.28 -7.02 6.68
N ALA A 298 -0.84 -8.27 6.55
CA ALA A 298 -0.45 -8.83 5.27
C ALA A 298 -0.80 -10.30 5.11
N ASP A 299 -1.16 -10.67 3.89
CA ASP A 299 -1.38 -12.03 3.43
C ASP A 299 -0.01 -12.69 3.20
N LEU A 300 0.25 -13.82 3.86
CA LEU A 300 1.54 -14.52 3.76
C LEU A 300 1.85 -15.00 2.33
N SER A 301 0.82 -15.20 1.48
CA SER A 301 1.01 -15.54 0.07
C SER A 301 1.71 -14.44 -0.73
N PHE A 302 1.65 -13.18 -0.28
CA PHE A 302 2.40 -12.09 -0.90
C PHE A 302 3.91 -12.30 -0.73
N PHE A 303 4.37 -12.51 0.50
CA PHE A 303 5.79 -12.74 0.80
C PHE A 303 6.30 -14.08 0.27
N ARG A 304 5.44 -15.11 0.25
CA ARG A 304 5.74 -16.44 -0.31
C ARG A 304 5.60 -16.52 -1.83
N SER A 305 5.26 -15.41 -2.50
CA SER A 305 5.13 -15.40 -3.96
C SER A 305 6.50 -15.49 -4.65
N PRO A 306 6.59 -16.11 -5.85
CA PRO A 306 7.84 -16.15 -6.61
C PRO A 306 8.47 -14.75 -6.82
N ALA A 307 7.64 -13.75 -7.11
CA ALA A 307 8.11 -12.38 -7.32
C ALA A 307 8.80 -11.78 -6.08
N TYR A 308 8.19 -11.94 -4.89
CA TYR A 308 8.79 -11.45 -3.65
C TYR A 308 10.02 -12.26 -3.25
N MET A 309 10.00 -13.58 -3.47
CA MET A 309 11.14 -14.45 -3.18
C MET A 309 12.37 -14.08 -4.02
N ASP A 310 12.20 -13.93 -5.33
CA ASP A 310 13.26 -13.53 -6.25
C ASP A 310 13.75 -12.11 -5.94
N PHE A 311 12.83 -11.21 -5.56
CA PHE A 311 13.19 -9.86 -5.14
C PHE A 311 14.05 -9.88 -3.88
N PHE A 312 13.63 -10.54 -2.82
CA PHE A 312 14.42 -10.62 -1.60
C PHE A 312 15.79 -11.25 -1.85
N GLN A 313 15.86 -12.36 -2.60
CA GLN A 313 17.14 -13.00 -2.95
C GLN A 313 18.06 -12.06 -3.75
N PHE A 314 17.49 -11.23 -4.62
CA PHE A 314 18.26 -10.24 -5.37
C PHE A 314 18.75 -9.08 -4.50
N MET A 315 17.98 -8.69 -3.49
CA MET A 315 18.32 -7.59 -2.57
C MET A 315 19.30 -8.02 -1.47
N ASP A 316 19.22 -9.28 -1.00
CA ASP A 316 19.99 -9.84 0.11
C ASP A 316 21.33 -10.50 -0.30
N ASP A 317 21.93 -10.07 -1.42
CA ASP A 317 23.20 -10.64 -1.85
C ASP A 317 24.39 -10.19 -0.98
N GLU A 318 25.60 -10.67 -1.30
CA GLU A 318 26.82 -10.34 -0.53
C GLU A 318 27.14 -8.84 -0.53
N SER A 319 26.54 -8.04 -1.44
CA SER A 319 26.63 -6.58 -1.49
C SER A 319 25.42 -5.88 -0.87
N SER A 320 24.59 -6.61 -0.11
CA SER A 320 23.31 -6.09 0.38
C SER A 320 23.51 -4.82 1.21
N GLY A 321 22.68 -3.82 0.90
CA GLY A 321 22.67 -2.57 1.65
C GLY A 321 21.98 -2.68 3.01
N PHE A 322 21.41 -3.83 3.40
CA PHE A 322 20.91 -4.06 4.76
C PHE A 322 21.99 -3.80 5.79
N LEU A 323 23.15 -4.42 5.57
CA LEU A 323 24.32 -4.15 6.39
C LEU A 323 24.93 -2.85 5.88
N ALA A 324 25.46 -2.79 4.66
CA ALA A 324 26.33 -1.69 4.22
C ALA A 324 25.74 -0.26 4.38
N GLU A 325 24.44 -0.08 4.12
CA GLU A 325 23.76 1.23 4.10
C GLU A 325 22.64 1.37 5.15
N GLY A 326 22.24 0.28 5.80
CA GLY A 326 21.10 0.26 6.71
C GLY A 326 19.74 0.28 6.02
N TRP A 327 19.55 -0.51 4.97
CA TRP A 327 18.25 -0.66 4.32
C TRP A 327 17.18 -1.13 5.31
N ARG A 328 16.02 -0.46 5.29
CA ARG A 328 14.92 -0.74 6.21
C ARG A 328 13.86 -1.59 5.52
N ASP A 329 13.35 -2.58 6.24
CA ASP A 329 12.28 -3.48 5.80
C ASP A 329 11.00 -2.74 5.41
N ALA A 330 10.62 -1.65 6.10
CA ALA A 330 9.48 -0.81 5.71
C ALA A 330 9.59 -0.28 4.27
N THR A 331 10.80 0.14 3.90
CA THR A 331 11.11 0.63 2.55
C THR A 331 11.02 -0.50 1.54
N ILE A 332 11.65 -1.64 1.84
CA ILE A 332 11.70 -2.80 0.94
C ILE A 332 10.30 -3.40 0.73
N HIS A 333 9.52 -3.58 1.79
CA HIS A 333 8.14 -4.07 1.73
C HIS A 333 7.26 -3.13 0.91
N SER A 334 7.39 -1.82 1.11
CA SER A 334 6.62 -0.83 0.35
C SER A 334 6.97 -0.89 -1.13
N ILE A 335 8.25 -0.92 -1.50
CA ILE A 335 8.69 -1.06 -2.89
C ILE A 335 8.16 -2.36 -3.50
N ALA A 336 8.28 -3.49 -2.80
CA ALA A 336 7.78 -4.78 -3.26
C ALA A 336 6.26 -4.76 -3.47
N ALA A 337 5.49 -4.24 -2.52
CA ALA A 337 4.04 -4.15 -2.63
C ALA A 337 3.63 -3.33 -3.86
N LEU A 338 4.29 -2.21 -4.11
CA LEU A 338 4.00 -1.34 -5.25
C LEU A 338 4.33 -1.98 -6.60
N MET A 339 5.39 -2.79 -6.67
CA MET A 339 5.78 -3.45 -7.91
C MET A 339 4.95 -4.70 -8.21
N PHE A 340 4.63 -5.48 -7.18
CA PHE A 340 4.10 -6.85 -7.31
C PHE A 340 2.62 -7.00 -7.00
N LEU A 341 1.97 -5.95 -6.48
CA LEU A 341 0.54 -5.96 -6.21
C LEU A 341 -0.18 -4.92 -7.07
N HIS A 342 -1.41 -5.25 -7.44
CA HIS A 342 -2.33 -4.27 -8.00
C HIS A 342 -2.70 -3.22 -6.93
N PRO A 343 -2.90 -1.93 -7.26
CA PRO A 343 -3.33 -0.91 -6.29
C PRO A 343 -4.54 -1.32 -5.43
N SER A 344 -5.52 -2.03 -6.02
CA SER A 344 -6.70 -2.55 -5.30
C SER A 344 -6.37 -3.61 -4.23
N GLN A 345 -5.16 -4.17 -4.23
CA GLN A 345 -4.69 -5.15 -3.25
C GLN A 345 -3.89 -4.50 -2.09
N ILE A 346 -3.68 -3.18 -2.12
CA ILE A 346 -2.99 -2.45 -1.07
C ILE A 346 -4.01 -1.60 -0.28
N ARG A 347 -3.90 -1.58 1.05
CA ARG A 347 -4.81 -0.82 1.92
C ARG A 347 -4.07 0.09 2.90
N VAL A 348 -4.60 1.30 3.07
CA VAL A 348 -4.26 2.17 4.19
C VAL A 348 -5.42 2.17 5.19
N TYR A 349 -5.14 1.80 6.44
CA TYR A 349 -6.12 1.70 7.54
C TYR A 349 -6.29 3.05 8.24
N GLU A 350 -6.86 4.02 7.53
CA GLU A 350 -7.04 5.40 8.04
C GLU A 350 -8.10 5.51 9.15
N GLU A 351 -8.91 4.48 9.35
CA GLU A 351 -9.83 4.35 10.48
C GLU A 351 -9.14 3.92 11.78
N LEU A 352 -7.90 3.41 11.70
CA LEU A 352 -7.13 2.95 12.84
C LEU A 352 -6.23 4.10 13.34
N GLY A 353 -6.61 4.71 14.46
CA GLY A 353 -5.71 5.63 15.14
C GLY A 353 -4.53 4.86 15.74
N TYR A 354 -3.32 5.24 15.38
CA TYR A 354 -2.10 4.51 15.66
C TYR A 354 -0.94 5.47 15.91
N ARG A 355 -0.08 5.16 16.87
CA ARG A 355 1.12 5.94 17.16
C ARG A 355 2.32 5.03 17.35
N ASP A 356 3.43 5.43 16.75
CA ASP A 356 4.75 4.88 16.99
C ASP A 356 5.76 6.03 17.16
N GLY A 357 6.26 6.21 18.37
CA GLY A 357 7.12 7.36 18.71
C GLY A 357 6.45 8.70 18.35
N GLU A 358 7.10 9.46 17.46
CA GLU A 358 6.63 10.75 16.91
C GLU A 358 5.63 10.59 15.74
N PHE A 359 5.53 9.39 15.16
CA PHE A 359 4.57 9.08 14.11
C PHE A 359 3.20 8.81 14.72
N ASP A 360 2.46 9.88 15.03
CA ASP A 360 1.10 9.78 15.58
C ASP A 360 0.05 10.02 14.48
N TYR A 361 -0.90 9.10 14.33
CA TYR A 361 -2.01 9.25 13.41
C TYR A 361 -3.34 9.13 14.15
N CYS A 362 -4.17 10.17 14.03
CA CYS A 362 -5.53 10.21 14.53
C CYS A 362 -6.50 10.32 13.35
N PRO A 363 -7.57 9.48 13.25
CA PRO A 363 -8.52 9.57 12.15
C PRO A 363 -9.12 10.97 12.06
N THR A 364 -9.08 11.62 10.89
CA THR A 364 -9.52 13.02 10.71
C THR A 364 -11.05 13.17 10.72
N ASN A 365 -11.79 12.11 10.41
CA ASN A 365 -13.24 12.10 10.42
C ASN A 365 -13.80 11.94 11.85
N GLU A 366 -14.54 12.93 12.33
CA GLU A 366 -15.12 12.93 13.67
C GLU A 366 -16.10 11.77 13.91
N LYS A 367 -16.87 11.38 12.89
CA LYS A 367 -17.80 10.24 13.00
C LYS A 367 -17.04 8.95 13.21
N VAL A 368 -15.88 8.78 12.56
CA VAL A 368 -14.99 7.63 12.75
C VAL A 368 -14.44 7.62 14.18
N ARG A 369 -13.91 8.76 14.66
CA ARG A 369 -13.40 8.88 16.03
C ARG A 369 -14.44 8.55 17.09
N LYS A 370 -15.67 9.07 16.92
CA LYS A 370 -16.80 8.79 17.83
C LYS A 370 -17.23 7.33 17.76
N LYS A 371 -17.37 6.78 16.55
CA LYS A 371 -17.81 5.38 16.32
C LYS A 371 -16.84 4.38 16.94
N TYR A 372 -15.54 4.62 16.81
CA TYR A 372 -14.48 3.71 17.29
C TYR A 372 -13.83 4.19 18.59
N ARG A 373 -14.44 5.12 19.31
CA ARG A 373 -14.00 5.62 20.63
C ARG A 373 -12.50 5.96 20.69
N CYS A 374 -12.01 6.68 19.69
CA CYS A 374 -10.59 7.01 19.58
C CYS A 374 -10.15 8.00 20.66
N ALA A 375 -9.07 7.67 21.37
CA ALA A 375 -8.45 8.50 22.40
C ALA A 375 -7.18 9.20 21.90
N CYS A 376 -7.29 9.98 20.82
CA CYS A 376 -6.18 10.70 20.19
C CYS A 376 -6.49 12.18 19.96
N ASP A 377 -5.42 12.98 19.86
CA ASP A 377 -5.48 14.40 19.55
C ASP A 377 -5.04 14.64 18.10
N ILE A 378 -5.94 15.18 17.28
CA ILE A 378 -5.67 15.52 15.87
C ILE A 378 -4.56 16.56 15.76
N SER A 379 -4.37 17.40 16.79
CA SER A 379 -3.32 18.42 16.79
C SER A 379 -1.91 17.81 16.78
N ARG A 380 -1.77 16.57 17.25
CA ARG A 380 -0.51 15.82 17.30
C ARG A 380 -0.25 14.95 16.09
N GLN A 381 -1.12 15.02 15.08
CA GLN A 381 -0.99 14.21 13.87
C GLN A 381 0.37 14.47 13.19
N TYR A 382 1.02 13.38 12.75
CA TYR A 382 2.21 13.41 11.92
C TYR A 382 1.91 14.06 10.56
N TYR A 383 2.82 14.94 10.14
CA TYR A 383 2.85 15.58 8.83
C TYR A 383 4.22 15.31 8.18
N ASP A 384 4.23 14.95 6.90
CA ASP A 384 5.43 14.61 6.15
C ASP A 384 6.11 15.85 5.54
N GLU A 385 6.44 16.84 6.37
CA GLU A 385 6.96 18.12 5.89
C GLU A 385 8.48 18.28 5.95
N ALA A 386 9.02 18.85 4.87
CA ALA A 386 10.22 19.68 4.91
C ALA A 386 9.77 21.16 4.82
N GLY A 387 9.55 21.84 5.95
CA GLY A 387 9.33 23.30 5.93
C GLY A 387 8.29 23.91 6.88
N GLY A 388 7.51 23.13 7.65
CA GLY A 388 6.69 23.65 8.75
C GLY A 388 5.25 24.10 8.40
N GLY A 389 4.74 23.77 7.22
CA GLY A 389 3.31 23.68 6.93
C GLY A 389 2.68 22.34 7.38
N ARG A 390 1.40 22.16 7.07
CA ARG A 390 0.63 20.92 7.28
C ARG A 390 0.39 20.18 5.96
N HIS A 391 1.42 19.88 5.18
CA HIS A 391 1.29 19.01 4.01
C HIS A 391 1.46 17.54 4.40
N ASN A 392 0.66 16.69 3.74
CA ASN A 392 0.64 15.23 3.84
C ASN A 392 0.86 14.67 2.41
N GLU A 393 2.01 14.96 1.83
CA GLU A 393 2.39 14.65 0.44
C GLU A 393 2.33 13.15 0.14
N CYS A 394 2.93 12.31 0.97
CA CYS A 394 2.91 10.87 0.83
C CYS A 394 1.49 10.32 0.96
N ARG A 395 0.70 10.85 1.91
CA ARG A 395 -0.72 10.50 2.01
C ARG A 395 -1.46 10.79 0.71
N GLN A 396 -1.26 11.97 0.12
CA GLN A 396 -1.87 12.34 -1.16
C GLN A 396 -1.40 11.45 -2.31
N LYS A 397 -0.10 11.13 -2.38
CA LYS A 397 0.48 10.22 -3.38
C LYS A 397 -0.11 8.82 -3.28
N PHE A 398 -0.21 8.26 -2.07
CA PHE A 398 -0.85 6.97 -1.84
C PHE A 398 -2.34 6.98 -2.21
N HIS A 399 -3.11 7.99 -1.78
CA HIS A 399 -4.53 8.09 -2.18
C HIS A 399 -4.73 8.16 -3.69
N ARG A 400 -3.89 8.93 -4.38
CA ARG A 400 -3.92 9.02 -5.84
C ARG A 400 -3.54 7.69 -6.50
N TYR A 401 -2.57 6.97 -5.95
CA TYR A 401 -2.15 5.67 -6.46
C TYR A 401 -3.25 4.62 -6.28
N LEU A 402 -3.84 4.55 -5.08
CA LEU A 402 -4.86 3.57 -4.73
C LEU A 402 -6.21 3.83 -5.42
N SER A 403 -6.44 5.05 -5.94
CA SER A 403 -7.61 5.36 -6.76
C SER A 403 -7.47 4.95 -8.23
N ILE A 404 -6.29 4.50 -8.66
CA ILE A 404 -6.08 3.90 -9.99
C ILE A 404 -6.80 2.55 -9.99
N GLY A 405 -8.01 2.52 -10.52
CA GLY A 405 -8.82 1.29 -10.64
C GLY A 405 -8.18 0.25 -11.56
N GLU A 406 -8.77 -0.96 -11.61
CA GLU A 406 -8.25 -2.12 -12.34
C GLU A 406 -7.99 -1.87 -13.84
N ASN A 407 -8.77 -0.96 -14.46
CA ASN A 407 -8.63 -0.61 -15.87
C ASN A 407 -7.60 0.49 -16.16
N GLY A 408 -7.00 1.10 -15.13
CA GLY A 408 -6.04 2.21 -15.28
C GLY A 408 -4.60 1.77 -15.60
N LEU A 409 -4.31 0.46 -15.58
CA LEU A 409 -2.98 -0.10 -15.78
C LEU A 409 -2.78 -0.76 -17.16
N THR A 410 -3.62 -0.43 -18.16
CA THR A 410 -3.54 -1.05 -19.49
C THR A 410 -2.14 -1.00 -20.10
N THR A 411 -1.70 -2.17 -20.54
CA THR A 411 -0.34 -2.67 -20.76
C THR A 411 0.41 -2.14 -21.99
N THR A 412 -0.02 -1.06 -22.62
CA THR A 412 0.61 -0.56 -23.87
C THR A 412 1.50 0.68 -23.69
N GLU A 413 1.60 1.25 -22.49
CA GLU A 413 2.49 2.39 -22.20
C GLU A 413 3.72 2.03 -21.33
N SER A 414 3.92 0.76 -20.98
CA SER A 414 4.86 0.38 -19.93
C SER A 414 6.33 0.44 -20.36
N THR A 415 6.72 -0.03 -21.54
CA THR A 415 8.14 -0.07 -21.94
C THR A 415 8.74 1.30 -22.25
N ASP A 416 7.99 2.20 -22.89
CA ASP A 416 8.47 3.55 -23.21
C ASP A 416 8.52 4.45 -21.97
N ARG A 417 7.56 4.31 -21.04
CA ARG A 417 7.62 5.00 -19.74
C ARG A 417 8.70 4.43 -18.83
N ILE A 418 8.96 3.11 -18.82
CA ILE A 418 10.09 2.52 -18.09
C ILE A 418 11.41 3.09 -18.59
N THR A 419 11.61 3.18 -19.90
CA THR A 419 12.83 3.74 -20.50
C THR A 419 12.95 5.24 -20.17
N HIS A 420 11.84 5.97 -20.19
CA HIS A 420 11.77 7.37 -19.79
C HIS A 420 12.04 7.58 -18.29
N HIS A 421 11.53 6.72 -17.41
CA HIS A 421 11.74 6.78 -15.96
C HIS A 421 13.13 6.32 -15.53
N ILE A 422 13.72 5.32 -16.20
CA ILE A 422 15.14 4.94 -16.05
C ILE A 422 16.03 6.12 -16.49
N ALA A 423 15.70 6.78 -17.61
CA ALA A 423 16.41 7.98 -18.06
C ALA A 423 16.21 9.20 -17.10
N MET A 424 15.05 9.32 -16.45
CA MET A 424 14.77 10.34 -15.44
C MET A 424 15.48 10.06 -14.10
N ALA A 425 15.56 8.80 -13.66
CA ALA A 425 16.34 8.41 -12.48
C ALA A 425 17.85 8.58 -12.70
N ALA A 426 18.33 8.33 -13.92
CA ALA A 426 19.68 8.71 -14.33
C ALA A 426 19.90 10.24 -14.29
N ASN A 427 18.87 11.04 -14.62
CA ASN A 427 18.92 12.51 -14.55
C ASN A 427 19.03 13.08 -13.13
N ALA A 428 18.58 12.36 -12.08
CA ALA A 428 18.70 12.81 -10.69
C ALA A 428 20.16 12.79 -10.19
N LYS A 429 20.94 11.78 -10.58
CA LYS A 429 22.36 11.62 -10.23
C LYS A 429 23.30 12.65 -10.86
N GLY A 430 22.85 13.42 -11.85
CA GLY A 430 23.67 14.35 -12.63
C GLY A 430 23.53 15.83 -12.25
N CYS A 431 23.08 16.18 -11.04
CA CYS A 431 22.72 17.57 -10.71
C CYS A 431 23.90 18.56 -10.87
N LEU A 432 25.12 18.16 -10.49
CA LEU A 432 26.34 18.97 -10.70
C LEU A 432 26.75 19.01 -12.18
N GLN A 433 26.76 17.85 -12.84
CA GLN A 433 27.23 17.72 -14.22
C GLN A 433 26.29 18.38 -15.22
N LYS A 434 24.98 18.32 -14.99
CA LYS A 434 24.00 19.12 -15.73
C LYS A 434 24.25 20.61 -15.53
N ARG A 435 24.57 21.07 -14.32
CA ARG A 435 24.85 22.49 -14.06
C ARG A 435 26.08 22.96 -14.83
N LEU A 436 27.17 22.18 -14.80
CA LEU A 436 28.38 22.48 -15.57
C LEU A 436 28.14 22.43 -17.08
N ALA A 437 27.40 21.43 -17.55
CA ALA A 437 27.06 21.28 -18.97
C ALA A 437 26.10 22.37 -19.47
N MET A 438 25.15 22.83 -18.65
CA MET A 438 24.27 23.96 -18.97
C MET A 438 25.07 25.22 -19.28
N ASP A 439 26.09 25.48 -18.47
CA ASP A 439 26.94 26.67 -18.59
C ASP A 439 27.87 26.56 -19.81
N ILE A 440 28.37 25.36 -20.12
CA ILE A 440 29.19 25.11 -21.32
C ILE A 440 28.36 25.16 -22.61
N LEU A 441 27.18 24.54 -22.62
CA LEU A 441 26.31 24.42 -23.81
C LEU A 441 25.36 25.62 -24.00
N GLN A 442 25.38 26.57 -23.05
CA GLN A 442 24.44 27.70 -22.98
C GLN A 442 22.99 27.25 -23.19
N ALA A 443 22.58 26.24 -22.42
CA ALA A 443 21.29 25.59 -22.55
C ALA A 443 20.60 25.46 -21.19
N GLY A 444 19.27 25.62 -21.16
CA GLY A 444 18.49 25.41 -19.94
C GLY A 444 18.56 23.95 -19.46
N ARG A 445 18.36 23.71 -18.16
CA ARG A 445 18.51 22.38 -17.52
C ARG A 445 17.74 21.25 -18.21
N ALA A 446 16.55 21.55 -18.74
CA ALA A 446 15.70 20.60 -19.46
C ALA A 446 16.21 20.29 -20.89
N LYS A 447 17.11 21.12 -21.43
CA LYS A 447 17.70 21.01 -22.77
C LYS A 447 19.07 20.32 -22.74
N VAL A 448 19.48 19.72 -21.63
CA VAL A 448 20.73 18.97 -21.49
C VAL A 448 20.41 17.49 -21.30
N TRP A 449 20.82 16.67 -22.26
CA TRP A 449 20.71 15.22 -22.23
C TRP A 449 22.04 14.58 -21.82
N LEU A 450 21.95 13.54 -21.00
CA LEU A 450 23.06 12.73 -20.54
C LEU A 450 22.89 11.31 -21.08
N ASN A 451 23.97 10.68 -21.53
CA ASN A 451 23.94 9.32 -22.05
C ASN A 451 23.68 8.32 -20.90
N PRO A 452 22.54 7.60 -20.91
CA PRO A 452 22.19 6.66 -19.84
C PRO A 452 23.15 5.46 -19.76
N HIS A 453 23.91 5.17 -20.82
CA HIS A 453 24.88 4.06 -20.87
C HIS A 453 26.27 4.41 -20.35
N LYS A 454 26.51 5.68 -19.98
CA LYS A 454 27.80 6.20 -19.49
C LYS A 454 27.67 6.94 -18.15
N MET A 455 26.59 6.66 -17.41
CA MET A 455 26.22 7.42 -16.20
C MET A 455 27.23 7.31 -15.05
N ASP A 456 27.93 6.20 -14.96
CA ASP A 456 29.07 5.93 -14.09
C ASP A 456 30.24 6.90 -14.34
N VAL A 457 30.61 7.12 -15.60
CA VAL A 457 31.66 8.09 -15.99
C VAL A 457 31.15 9.53 -15.83
N ILE A 458 29.91 9.79 -16.25
CA ILE A 458 29.30 11.12 -16.16
C ILE A 458 29.18 11.55 -14.70
N SER A 459 28.65 10.70 -13.82
CA SER A 459 28.46 11.04 -12.39
C SER A 459 29.75 11.20 -11.60
N SER A 460 30.82 10.50 -11.98
CA SER A 460 32.15 10.65 -11.36
C SER A 460 32.93 11.87 -11.86
N THR A 461 32.56 12.43 -13.01
CA THR A 461 33.22 13.61 -13.59
C THR A 461 32.80 14.89 -12.87
N LYS A 462 33.73 15.57 -12.20
CA LYS A 462 33.47 16.77 -11.39
C LYS A 462 34.06 18.07 -11.95
N THR A 463 34.94 17.99 -12.95
CA THR A 463 35.66 19.14 -13.51
C THR A 463 35.02 19.67 -14.79
N ARG A 464 35.20 20.96 -15.07
CA ARG A 464 34.64 21.62 -16.26
C ARG A 464 35.25 21.05 -17.55
N GLU A 465 36.54 20.72 -17.51
CA GLU A 465 37.29 20.10 -18.60
C GLU A 465 36.79 18.69 -18.89
N GLY A 466 36.50 17.90 -17.84
CA GLY A 466 35.91 16.57 -18.01
C GLY A 466 34.52 16.62 -18.65
N ILE A 467 33.70 17.62 -18.29
CA ILE A 467 32.39 17.83 -18.92
C ILE A 467 32.53 18.25 -20.39
N ARG A 468 33.51 19.08 -20.76
CA ARG A 468 33.79 19.39 -22.17
C ARG A 468 34.13 18.14 -22.98
N LYS A 469 34.99 17.29 -22.44
CA LYS A 469 35.35 16.01 -23.08
C LYS A 469 34.12 15.13 -23.32
N LEU A 470 33.23 15.00 -22.32
CA LEU A 470 31.99 14.24 -22.46
C LEU A 470 31.00 14.87 -23.45
N ILE A 471 31.06 16.19 -23.67
CA ILE A 471 30.30 16.87 -24.72
C ILE A 471 30.87 16.54 -26.10
N ASP A 472 32.20 16.61 -26.25
CA ASP A 472 32.89 16.30 -27.51
C ASP A 472 32.72 14.84 -27.93
N GLU A 473 32.66 13.93 -26.96
CA GLU A 473 32.39 12.49 -27.16
C GLU A 473 30.91 12.19 -27.42
N GLY A 474 30.02 13.18 -27.30
CA GLY A 474 28.57 13.05 -27.55
C GLY A 474 27.79 12.39 -26.40
N ASP A 475 28.45 12.13 -25.27
CA ASP A 475 27.85 11.57 -24.06
C ASP A 475 27.03 12.61 -23.26
N ILE A 476 27.27 13.89 -23.50
CA ILE A 476 26.42 15.01 -23.06
C ILE A 476 26.08 15.88 -24.26
N LYS A 477 24.80 16.15 -24.49
CA LYS A 477 24.39 17.00 -25.64
C LYS A 477 23.19 17.88 -25.35
N ARG A 478 23.06 18.94 -26.15
CA ARG A 478 21.89 19.81 -26.15
C ARG A 478 20.73 19.14 -26.88
N THR A 479 19.55 19.15 -26.27
CA THR A 479 18.29 18.71 -26.89
C THR A 479 17.46 19.90 -27.35
N TRP A 480 16.77 19.73 -28.48
CA TRP A 480 15.87 20.73 -29.06
C TRP A 480 14.44 20.51 -28.56
N SER A 481 13.68 21.60 -28.39
CA SER A 481 12.26 21.50 -28.05
C SER A 481 11.42 21.13 -29.29
N GLU A 482 10.27 20.48 -29.09
CA GLU A 482 9.33 20.13 -30.18
C GLU A 482 8.89 21.32 -31.03
N LYS A 483 8.90 22.54 -30.47
CA LYS A 483 8.59 23.79 -31.17
C LYS A 483 9.70 24.30 -32.11
N GLU A 484 10.92 23.77 -32.01
CA GLU A 484 12.07 24.17 -32.84
C GLU A 484 12.37 23.19 -34.00
N LYS A 485 11.59 22.11 -34.14
CA LYS A 485 11.73 21.18 -35.28
C LYS A 485 11.02 21.74 -36.52
N SER A 486 11.79 21.96 -37.59
CA SER A 486 11.40 22.46 -38.93
C SER A 486 10.00 22.01 -39.41
N PRO A 487 9.19 22.88 -40.06
CA PRO A 487 7.80 22.60 -40.47
C PRO A 487 7.57 21.30 -41.25
N LEU A 488 8.62 20.76 -41.89
CA LEU A 488 8.57 19.55 -42.71
C LEU A 488 8.22 18.27 -41.95
N TRP A 489 8.49 18.17 -40.64
CA TRP A 489 8.18 16.95 -39.87
C TRP A 489 6.71 16.87 -39.43
N TYR A 490 6.06 18.03 -39.25
CA TYR A 490 4.69 18.14 -38.77
C TYR A 490 3.68 17.77 -39.87
N ASP A 491 3.97 18.14 -41.13
CA ASP A 491 3.16 17.76 -42.30
C ASP A 491 3.18 16.24 -42.60
N MET A 492 4.24 15.54 -42.19
CA MET A 492 4.40 14.09 -42.40
C MET A 492 3.47 13.26 -41.51
N ILE A 493 3.10 13.77 -40.33
CA ILE A 493 2.29 13.02 -39.35
C ILE A 493 0.82 13.42 -39.41
N TYR A 494 0.51 14.66 -39.79
CA TYR A 494 -0.84 15.22 -39.61
C TYR A 494 -1.61 15.56 -40.89
N SER A 495 -1.03 15.40 -42.09
CA SER A 495 -1.79 15.61 -43.33
C SER A 495 -2.39 14.31 -43.86
N ARG A 496 -3.73 14.29 -44.07
CA ARG A 496 -4.50 13.18 -44.65
C ARG A 496 -4.19 12.95 -46.14
N ARG A 497 -2.97 12.55 -46.49
CA ARG A 497 -2.66 11.99 -47.82
C ARG A 497 -2.33 10.51 -47.70
N SER A 498 -2.82 9.72 -48.65
CA SER A 498 -2.69 8.28 -48.60
C SER A 498 -1.24 7.86 -48.89
N MET A 499 -0.76 6.80 -48.23
CA MET A 499 0.58 6.22 -48.43
C MET A 499 0.89 5.90 -49.90
N LYS A 500 -0.15 5.69 -50.74
CA LYS A 500 -0.03 5.46 -52.19
C LYS A 500 0.53 6.68 -52.95
N ASP A 501 0.24 7.89 -52.51
CA ASP A 501 0.72 9.11 -53.18
C ASP A 501 2.21 9.35 -52.89
N TYR A 502 2.68 8.98 -51.70
CA TYR A 502 4.09 9.09 -51.29
C TYR A 502 4.99 8.09 -52.03
N LEU A 503 4.51 6.86 -52.24
CA LEU A 503 5.26 5.82 -52.96
C LEU A 503 5.35 6.11 -54.46
N ARG A 504 4.39 6.83 -55.05
CA ARG A 504 4.41 7.20 -56.48
C ARG A 504 5.43 8.30 -56.77
N ILE A 505 5.59 9.27 -55.86
CA ILE A 505 6.55 10.37 -56.02
C ILE A 505 7.99 9.89 -55.80
N ASN A 506 8.22 8.99 -54.84
CA ASN A 506 9.57 8.48 -54.56
C ASN A 506 10.03 7.36 -55.50
N TRP A 507 9.12 6.71 -56.25
CA TRP A 507 9.51 5.76 -57.30
C TRP A 507 10.10 6.47 -58.53
N ASP A 508 9.60 7.67 -58.87
CA ASP A 508 10.10 8.44 -60.02
C ASP A 508 11.40 9.21 -59.72
N ALA A 509 11.70 9.49 -58.44
CA ALA A 509 12.92 10.21 -58.03
C ALA A 509 14.19 9.34 -58.04
N ASP A 510 14.05 8.02 -57.91
CA ASP A 510 15.19 7.09 -57.76
C ASP A 510 15.81 6.62 -59.09
N ARG A 511 15.21 6.99 -60.23
CA ARG A 511 15.75 6.68 -61.56
C ARG A 511 16.98 7.50 -61.96
N SER A 512 17.28 8.60 -61.25
CA SER A 512 18.40 9.49 -61.58
C SER A 512 19.73 9.12 -60.89
N LYS A 513 19.75 8.11 -60.01
CA LYS A 513 20.92 7.76 -59.18
C LYS A 513 21.57 6.42 -59.48
N TYR A 514 21.06 5.64 -60.44
CA TYR A 514 21.71 4.42 -60.95
C TYR A 514 22.15 4.59 -62.40
N ILE A 515 23.31 5.23 -62.60
CA ILE A 515 24.12 5.05 -63.82
C ILE A 515 25.25 4.08 -63.46
N PRO A 516 25.19 2.80 -63.86
CA PRO A 516 26.34 1.91 -63.74
C PRO A 516 27.37 2.20 -64.84
N PRO A 517 28.66 1.93 -64.60
CA PRO A 517 29.74 2.29 -65.52
C PRO A 517 29.68 1.47 -66.81
N LYS A 518 29.94 2.13 -67.95
CA LYS A 518 30.10 1.51 -69.26
C LYS A 518 31.20 0.44 -69.22
N LYS A 519 30.83 -0.84 -69.29
CA LYS A 519 31.70 -1.90 -69.83
C LYS A 519 31.41 -2.06 -71.32
N LYS A 520 32.44 -1.82 -72.13
CA LYS A 520 32.55 -2.39 -73.49
C LYS A 520 32.72 -3.91 -73.34
N LEU A 521 31.98 -4.71 -74.10
CA LEU A 521 32.48 -5.68 -75.08
C LEU A 521 31.31 -6.54 -75.66
N ASN A 522 31.28 -6.62 -76.99
CA ASN A 522 30.88 -7.69 -77.92
C ASN A 522 29.45 -8.27 -77.79
N GLN A 523 28.51 -8.01 -78.71
CA GLN A 523 28.33 -8.58 -80.07
C GLN A 523 28.44 -10.13 -80.17
N LEU A 524 27.37 -10.70 -80.75
CA LEU A 524 27.16 -12.09 -81.23
C LEU A 524 26.77 -13.08 -80.10
N ASP A 525 25.77 -13.95 -80.21
CA ASP A 525 25.04 -14.47 -81.36
C ASP A 525 23.65 -15.01 -80.99
N THR A 526 22.80 -15.10 -82.00
CA THR A 526 21.46 -15.70 -82.05
C THR A 526 21.48 -17.22 -81.85
N THR A 527 20.46 -17.81 -81.20
CA THR A 527 19.61 -18.93 -81.69
C THR A 527 18.70 -19.58 -80.60
N THR A 528 17.40 -19.69 -80.93
CA THR A 528 16.42 -20.81 -80.75
C THR A 528 16.74 -21.92 -79.71
N THR A 529 15.87 -22.46 -78.84
CA THR A 529 14.45 -22.96 -78.92
C THR A 529 14.04 -23.51 -77.52
N PRO A 530 12.78 -23.97 -77.26
CA PRO A 530 12.15 -24.03 -75.92
C PRO A 530 12.00 -25.43 -75.25
N SER A 531 11.44 -25.40 -74.03
CA SER A 531 10.78 -26.46 -73.23
C SER A 531 11.70 -27.40 -72.42
N GLN A 532 11.54 -27.42 -71.09
CA GLN A 532 10.56 -28.23 -70.34
C GLN A 532 10.33 -27.63 -68.95
#